data_AF-A0A852PCV8-F1
#
_entry.id   AF-A0A852PCV8-F1
#
_cell.length_a   1.000
_cell.length_b   1.000
_cell.length_c   1.000
_cell.angle_alpha   90.00
_cell.angle_beta   90.00
_cell.angle_gamma   90.00
#
_symmetry.space_group_name_H-M   'P 1'
#
loop_
_entity.id
_entity.type
_entity.pdbx_description
1 polymer ?
#
loop_
_entity_poly.entity_id
_entity_poly.type
_entity_poly.pdbx_seq_one_letter_code
_entity_poly.pdbx_strand_id
1 'polypeptide(L)'
;YENKYVKFFRSKPELPPGLNPDPTPAHPRNSRNSRTEGSEPGLSKAARRNLKRKEKRKQQQQEKERDTDGLSPALEKIALSGGGEGGEEKAANPGKNHGEGGEKGRGRRIKSLRKKLRQVEELRQRLESGGLPQPTREQLEKLGRRKALEEELRGLELDS
;
A
#
# COMPACT_ATOMS: atom_id res chain seq x y z
N TYR A 1 21.33 14.77 -44.87
CA TYR A 1 21.29 14.33 -43.45
C TYR A 1 20.32 15.25 -42.73
N GLU A 2 19.20 14.74 -42.21
CA GLU A 2 18.20 15.61 -41.57
C GLU A 2 18.49 15.80 -40.08
N ASN A 3 18.49 17.06 -39.64
CA ASN A 3 18.83 17.46 -38.28
C ASN A 3 17.85 16.84 -37.25
N LYS A 4 18.37 16.37 -36.11
CA LYS A 4 17.60 15.73 -35.03
C LYS A 4 16.44 16.60 -34.54
N TYR A 5 16.63 17.92 -34.53
CA TYR A 5 15.56 18.86 -34.14
C TYR A 5 14.38 18.82 -35.11
N VAL A 6 14.63 18.76 -36.43
CA VAL A 6 13.58 18.70 -37.45
C VAL A 6 12.76 17.41 -37.33
N LYS A 7 13.41 16.28 -36.99
CA LYS A 7 12.71 15.01 -36.74
C LYS A 7 11.76 15.08 -35.55
N PHE A 8 12.15 15.73 -34.45
CA PHE A 8 11.29 15.87 -33.28
C PHE A 8 10.03 16.69 -33.57
N PHE A 9 10.15 17.75 -34.37
CA PHE A 9 8.98 18.55 -34.77
C PHE A 9 8.02 17.80 -35.69
N ARG A 10 8.54 16.97 -36.59
CA ARG A 10 7.71 16.13 -37.48
C ARG A 10 7.07 14.93 -36.79
N SER A 11 7.65 14.46 -35.69
CA SER A 11 7.14 13.30 -34.94
C SER A 11 6.41 13.67 -33.65
N LYS A 12 5.97 14.93 -33.49
CA LYS A 12 5.17 15.30 -32.31
C LYS A 12 3.85 14.54 -32.37
N PRO A 13 3.48 13.80 -31.31
CA PRO A 13 2.17 13.17 -31.26
C PRO A 13 1.11 14.27 -31.28
N GLU A 14 0.16 14.13 -32.20
CA GLU A 14 -0.94 15.08 -32.39
C GLU A 14 -1.84 15.15 -31.15
N LEU A 15 -1.98 14.01 -30.46
CA LEU A 15 -2.83 13.87 -29.29
C LEU A 15 -2.00 13.79 -28.01
N PRO A 16 -2.51 14.36 -26.89
CA PRO A 16 -1.85 14.26 -25.61
C PRO A 16 -1.72 12.79 -25.18
N PRO A 17 -0.69 12.45 -24.38
CA PRO A 17 -0.53 11.11 -23.82
C PRO A 17 -1.83 10.66 -23.12
N GLY A 18 -2.41 9.55 -23.56
CA GLY A 18 -3.64 8.99 -22.99
C GLY A 18 -4.91 9.24 -23.80
N LEU A 19 -4.87 10.05 -24.86
CA LEU A 19 -5.98 10.21 -25.80
C LEU A 19 -5.65 9.48 -27.11
N ASN A 20 -6.41 8.43 -27.42
CA ASN A 20 -6.25 7.69 -28.67
C ASN A 20 -6.99 8.41 -29.81
N PRO A 21 -6.47 8.36 -31.05
CA PRO A 21 -7.20 8.88 -32.20
C PRO A 21 -8.52 8.10 -32.38
N ASP A 22 -9.59 8.84 -32.63
CA ASP A 22 -10.94 8.31 -32.90
C ASP A 22 -10.88 7.41 -34.15
N PRO A 23 -11.47 6.20 -34.16
CA PRO A 23 -11.45 5.33 -35.35
C PRO A 23 -12.38 5.87 -36.44
N THR A 24 -11.97 6.93 -37.12
CA THR A 24 -12.52 7.33 -38.42
C THR A 24 -11.64 6.75 -39.53
N PRO A 25 -12.23 6.22 -40.63
CA PRO A 25 -11.50 5.37 -41.55
C PRO A 25 -10.83 6.21 -42.64
N ALA A 26 -9.56 6.60 -42.45
CA ALA A 26 -8.64 6.87 -43.58
C ALA A 26 -7.20 7.09 -43.10
N HIS A 27 -6.40 6.02 -43.03
CA HIS A 27 -5.08 5.98 -43.67
C HIS A 27 -4.44 4.59 -43.54
N PRO A 28 -3.79 4.06 -44.59
CA PRO A 28 -3.20 2.74 -44.56
C PRO A 28 -1.82 2.75 -43.90
N ARG A 29 -1.64 1.79 -42.98
CA ARG A 29 -0.43 0.99 -42.75
C ARG A 29 0.87 1.72 -42.39
N ASN A 30 1.24 1.64 -41.11
CA ASN A 30 2.55 1.07 -40.72
C ASN A 30 2.56 0.58 -39.26
N SER A 31 1.70 -0.39 -38.91
CA SER A 31 1.88 -1.16 -37.67
C SER A 31 2.65 -2.45 -37.97
N ARG A 32 3.97 -2.33 -38.09
CA ARG A 32 4.89 -3.45 -37.84
C ARG A 32 5.34 -3.30 -36.40
N ASN A 33 4.65 -3.98 -35.48
CA ASN A 33 5.18 -4.57 -34.23
C ASN A 33 4.10 -5.00 -33.21
N SER A 34 2.87 -5.30 -33.59
CA SER A 34 1.91 -5.98 -32.70
C SER A 34 2.07 -7.51 -32.77
N ARG A 35 3.23 -8.04 -32.40
CA ARG A 35 3.36 -9.45 -32.01
C ARG A 35 3.09 -9.56 -30.51
N THR A 36 1.87 -9.94 -30.17
CA THR A 36 1.56 -11.00 -29.19
C THR A 36 0.05 -11.18 -29.18
N GLU A 37 -0.38 -12.08 -30.06
CA GLU A 37 -1.58 -12.91 -29.94
C GLU A 37 -1.74 -13.46 -28.51
N GLY A 38 -2.99 -13.59 -28.06
CA GLY A 38 -3.39 -13.89 -26.69
C GLY A 38 -4.26 -12.79 -26.10
N SER A 39 -5.21 -12.28 -26.90
CA SER A 39 -6.06 -11.15 -26.59
C SER A 39 -7.38 -11.61 -25.99
N GLU A 40 -7.45 -11.72 -24.66
CA GLU A 40 -8.69 -11.33 -23.96
C GLU A 40 -8.92 -9.84 -24.28
N PRO A 41 -10.00 -9.49 -25.00
CA PRO A 41 -10.22 -8.14 -25.47
C PRO A 41 -10.57 -7.24 -24.27
N GLY A 42 -9.84 -6.13 -24.10
CA GLY A 42 -10.25 -5.05 -23.19
C GLY A 42 -9.39 -4.82 -21.94
N LEU A 43 -8.38 -5.66 -21.65
CA LEU A 43 -7.52 -5.45 -20.48
C LEU A 43 -6.20 -4.74 -20.83
N SER A 44 -5.90 -3.65 -20.11
CA SER A 44 -4.65 -2.90 -20.24
C SER A 44 -3.42 -3.75 -19.90
N LYS A 45 -2.23 -3.36 -20.42
CA LYS A 45 -0.94 -4.01 -20.08
C LYS A 45 -0.72 -4.11 -18.56
N ALA A 46 -1.16 -3.10 -17.80
CA ALA A 46 -1.08 -3.09 -16.34
C ALA A 46 -2.04 -4.08 -15.69
N ALA A 47 -3.29 -4.16 -16.19
CA ALA A 47 -4.29 -5.12 -15.72
C ALA A 47 -3.79 -6.57 -15.92
N ARG A 48 -3.19 -6.87 -17.07
CA ARG A 48 -2.55 -8.17 -17.36
C ARG A 48 -1.43 -8.51 -16.38
N ARG A 49 -0.51 -7.56 -16.14
CA ARG A 49 0.60 -7.77 -15.18
C ARG A 49 0.08 -8.01 -13.77
N ASN A 50 -0.98 -7.32 -13.36
CA ASN A 50 -1.56 -7.46 -12.03
C ASN A 50 -2.32 -8.78 -11.86
N LEU A 51 -3.06 -9.25 -12.87
CA LEU A 51 -3.68 -10.57 -12.89
C LEU A 51 -2.63 -11.68 -12.73
N LYS A 52 -1.55 -11.63 -13.53
CA LYS A 52 -0.45 -12.62 -13.43
C LYS A 52 0.23 -12.62 -12.06
N ARG A 53 0.38 -11.45 -11.42
CA ARG A 53 0.90 -11.34 -10.05
C ARG A 53 -0.08 -11.93 -9.02
N LYS A 54 -1.37 -11.66 -9.17
CA LYS A 54 -2.42 -12.18 -8.28
C LYS A 54 -2.50 -13.71 -8.37
N GLU A 55 -2.39 -14.26 -9.56
CA GLU A 55 -2.35 -15.71 -9.81
C GLU A 55 -1.10 -16.36 -9.19
N LYS A 56 0.10 -15.78 -9.40
CA LYS A 56 1.34 -16.27 -8.76
C LYS A 56 1.26 -16.24 -7.22
N ARG A 57 0.63 -15.20 -6.65
CA ARG A 57 0.42 -15.11 -5.20
C ARG A 57 -0.54 -16.17 -4.68
N LYS A 58 -1.56 -16.54 -5.46
CA LYS A 58 -2.52 -17.61 -5.11
C LYS A 58 -1.86 -18.99 -5.09
N GLN A 59 -0.97 -19.27 -6.04
CA GLN A 59 -0.20 -20.53 -6.05
C GLN A 59 0.72 -20.64 -4.82
N GLN A 60 1.42 -19.55 -4.46
CA GLN A 60 2.24 -19.52 -3.24
C GLN A 60 1.40 -19.66 -1.95
N GLN A 61 0.16 -19.15 -1.95
CA GLN A 61 -0.74 -19.33 -0.81
C GLN A 61 -1.23 -20.77 -0.68
N GLN A 62 -1.56 -21.46 -1.78
CA GLN A 62 -1.95 -22.88 -1.74
C GLN A 62 -0.80 -23.80 -1.32
N GLU A 63 0.43 -23.49 -1.74
CA GLU A 63 1.62 -24.24 -1.31
C GLU A 63 1.85 -24.04 0.21
N LYS A 64 1.77 -22.79 0.68
CA LYS A 64 1.92 -22.45 2.10
C LYS A 64 0.78 -23.00 2.98
N GLU A 65 -0.44 -23.09 2.47
CA GLU A 65 -1.61 -23.64 3.18
C GLU A 65 -1.43 -25.14 3.45
N ARG A 66 -0.93 -25.90 2.46
CA ARG A 66 -0.58 -27.32 2.63
C ARG A 66 0.54 -27.54 3.65
N ASP A 67 1.51 -26.64 3.72
CA ASP A 67 2.59 -26.70 4.71
C ASP A 67 2.10 -26.33 6.13
N THR A 68 1.07 -25.48 6.26
CA THR A 68 0.53 -25.07 7.56
C THR A 68 -0.40 -26.08 8.22
N ASP A 69 -1.05 -26.96 7.43
CA ASP A 69 -1.93 -28.00 7.97
C ASP A 69 -1.20 -29.01 8.87
N GLY A 70 0.12 -29.19 8.70
CA GLY A 70 0.95 -30.01 9.58
C GLY A 70 1.42 -29.30 10.87
N LEU A 71 1.35 -27.96 10.93
CA LEU A 71 1.80 -27.18 12.08
C LEU A 71 0.71 -27.05 13.16
N SER A 72 -0.57 -27.15 12.79
CA SER A 72 -1.69 -27.08 13.74
C SER A 72 -1.68 -28.23 14.77
N PRO A 73 -1.45 -29.52 14.42
CA PRO A 73 -1.36 -30.58 15.43
C PRO A 73 -0.04 -30.54 16.22
N ALA A 74 1.01 -29.91 15.68
CA ALA A 74 2.29 -29.76 16.38
C ALA A 74 2.22 -28.70 17.50
N LEU A 75 1.50 -27.60 17.27
CA LEU A 75 1.20 -26.60 18.30
C LEU A 75 0.30 -27.17 19.41
N GLU A 76 -0.68 -27.99 19.05
CA GLU A 76 -1.60 -28.61 20.03
C GLU A 76 -0.87 -29.61 20.98
N LYS A 77 0.18 -30.28 20.49
CA LYS A 77 1.02 -31.17 21.32
C LYS A 77 1.99 -30.44 22.25
N ILE A 78 2.34 -29.19 21.94
CA ILE A 78 3.23 -28.37 22.80
C ILE A 78 2.44 -27.77 23.99
N ALA A 79 1.11 -27.68 23.90
CA ALA A 79 0.26 -27.07 24.93
C ALA A 79 -0.04 -27.95 26.16
N LEU A 80 0.43 -29.22 26.21
CA LEU A 80 0.13 -30.15 27.31
C LEU A 80 1.33 -30.48 28.22
N SER A 81 2.48 -29.83 28.06
CA SER A 81 3.63 -30.01 28.96
C SER A 81 4.26 -28.66 29.28
N GLY A 82 3.83 -28.04 30.37
CA GLY A 82 4.42 -26.80 30.87
C GLY A 82 3.44 -25.96 31.65
N GLY A 83 3.20 -26.32 32.91
CA GLY A 83 2.64 -25.40 33.89
C GLY A 83 3.59 -24.22 34.13
N GLY A 84 3.03 -23.03 34.28
CA GLY A 84 3.78 -21.83 34.64
C GLY A 84 3.07 -20.54 34.22
N GLU A 85 2.45 -19.89 35.21
CA GLU A 85 2.02 -18.49 35.32
C GLU A 85 2.26 -17.51 34.16
N GLY A 86 1.18 -16.80 33.79
CA GLY A 86 1.15 -15.33 33.67
C GLY A 86 1.84 -14.67 32.46
N GLY A 87 1.06 -13.96 31.63
CA GLY A 87 1.62 -12.89 30.80
C GLY A 87 0.90 -12.57 29.50
N GLU A 88 -0.05 -11.64 29.60
CA GLU A 88 -0.39 -10.58 28.62
C GLU A 88 -0.60 -10.90 27.13
N GLU A 89 -1.83 -10.62 26.71
CA GLU A 89 -2.31 -10.45 25.35
C GLU A 89 -1.42 -9.48 24.54
N LYS A 90 -0.63 -10.00 23.60
CA LYS A 90 -0.08 -9.19 22.51
C LYS A 90 -0.99 -9.22 21.29
N ALA A 91 -1.90 -8.26 21.27
CA ALA A 91 -2.54 -7.79 20.05
C ALA A 91 -1.46 -7.40 19.02
N ALA A 92 -1.44 -8.14 17.91
CA ALA A 92 -0.52 -7.94 16.80
C ALA A 92 -0.80 -6.61 16.09
N ASN A 93 0.01 -5.60 16.38
CA ASN A 93 0.03 -4.33 15.64
C ASN A 93 1.08 -4.42 14.51
N PRO A 94 0.71 -4.32 13.22
CA PRO A 94 1.68 -4.35 12.12
C PRO A 94 2.31 -2.96 11.99
N GLY A 95 3.28 -2.67 12.85
CA GLY A 95 3.94 -1.37 12.88
C GLY A 95 5.27 -1.39 13.62
N LYS A 96 5.95 -2.54 13.63
CA LYS A 96 7.30 -2.67 14.19
C LYS A 96 8.30 -2.06 13.19
N ASN A 97 8.32 -0.73 13.11
CA ASN A 97 9.51 -0.04 12.61
C ASN A 97 10.55 -0.14 13.70
N HIS A 98 11.38 -1.18 13.51
CA HIS A 98 12.69 -1.47 14.04
C HIS A 98 13.30 -0.44 14.99
N GLY A 99 13.83 -0.95 16.09
CA GLY A 99 14.64 -0.20 17.03
C GLY A 99 15.78 0.52 16.32
N GLU A 100 15.77 1.84 16.43
CA GLU A 100 16.98 2.65 16.45
C GLU A 100 17.04 3.23 17.86
N GLY A 101 17.66 2.49 18.78
CA GLY A 101 17.88 2.89 20.17
C GLY A 101 18.94 3.98 20.29
N GLY A 102 18.73 5.12 19.64
CA GLY A 102 19.60 6.30 19.69
C GLY A 102 18.85 7.58 19.34
N GLU A 103 19.42 8.73 19.69
CA GLU A 103 18.80 10.07 19.54
C GLU A 103 18.25 10.33 18.12
N LYS A 104 18.93 9.82 17.08
CA LYS A 104 18.45 9.93 15.68
C LYS A 104 17.16 9.15 15.42
N GLY A 105 17.00 7.98 16.03
CA GLY A 105 15.77 7.18 15.97
C GLY A 105 14.61 7.87 16.69
N ARG A 106 14.90 8.47 17.85
CA ARG A 106 13.93 9.26 18.63
C ARG A 106 13.43 10.48 17.85
N GLY A 107 14.32 11.26 17.25
CA GLY A 107 13.94 12.43 16.45
C GLY A 107 13.06 12.06 15.24
N ARG A 108 13.28 10.91 14.61
CA ARG A 108 12.39 10.38 13.56
C ARG A 108 11.02 9.99 14.11
N ARG A 109 10.98 9.36 15.30
CA ARG A 109 9.75 8.97 15.98
C ARG A 109 8.89 10.18 16.36
N ILE A 110 9.48 11.20 16.98
CA ILE A 110 8.83 12.47 17.33
C ILE A 110 8.20 13.11 16.08
N LYS A 111 8.97 13.24 14.98
CA LYS A 111 8.46 13.79 13.71
C LYS A 111 7.30 12.95 13.15
N SER A 112 7.37 11.63 13.24
CA SER A 112 6.29 10.74 12.81
C SER A 112 5.02 10.92 13.64
N LEU A 113 5.14 11.01 14.97
CA LEU A 113 4.00 11.19 15.87
C LEU A 113 3.33 12.54 15.65
N ARG A 114 4.10 13.62 15.49
CA ARG A 114 3.59 14.94 15.13
C ARG A 114 2.82 14.92 13.79
N LYS A 115 3.30 14.17 12.79
CA LYS A 115 2.57 14.00 11.51
C LYS A 115 1.24 13.28 11.71
N LYS A 116 1.22 12.20 12.51
CA LYS A 116 -0.02 11.46 12.82
C LYS A 116 -1.03 12.36 13.54
N LEU A 117 -0.58 13.17 14.50
CA LEU A 117 -1.45 14.12 15.22
C LEU A 117 -2.09 15.13 14.27
N ARG A 118 -1.32 15.73 13.35
CA ARG A 118 -1.88 16.63 12.32
C ARG A 118 -2.95 15.96 11.46
N GLN A 119 -2.70 14.73 11.01
CA GLN A 119 -3.69 13.98 10.22
C GLN A 119 -4.97 13.71 11.00
N VAL A 120 -4.85 13.41 12.29
CA VAL A 120 -6.00 13.19 13.18
C VAL A 120 -6.78 14.49 13.41
N GLU A 121 -6.10 15.64 13.52
CA GLU A 121 -6.73 16.96 13.63
C GLU A 121 -7.44 17.38 12.34
N GLU A 122 -6.83 17.18 11.18
CA GLU A 122 -7.47 17.42 9.89
C GLU A 122 -8.71 16.53 9.71
N LEU A 123 -8.62 15.26 10.11
CA LEU A 123 -9.76 14.33 10.09
C LEU A 123 -10.90 14.82 10.99
N ARG A 124 -10.57 15.30 12.20
CA ARG A 124 -11.52 15.90 13.13
C ARG A 124 -12.18 17.14 12.53
N GLN A 125 -11.39 18.06 11.98
CA GLN A 125 -11.89 19.30 11.39
C GLN A 125 -12.84 19.02 10.21
N ARG A 126 -12.54 18.02 9.38
CA ARG A 126 -13.41 17.60 8.27
C ARG A 126 -14.74 17.00 8.74
N LEU A 127 -14.75 16.35 9.90
CA LEU A 127 -15.99 15.85 10.51
C LEU A 127 -16.81 16.99 11.11
N GLU A 128 -16.16 17.91 11.83
CA GLU A 128 -16.79 19.10 12.39
C GLU A 128 -17.35 20.03 11.30
N SER A 129 -16.64 20.14 10.16
CA SER A 129 -17.10 20.93 9.01
C SER A 129 -18.20 20.24 8.19
N GLY A 130 -18.65 19.05 8.58
CA GLY A 130 -19.66 18.27 7.85
C GLY A 130 -19.19 17.78 6.47
N GLY A 131 -17.87 17.80 6.19
CA GLY A 131 -17.31 17.33 4.92
C GLY A 131 -17.32 15.80 4.77
N LEU A 132 -17.62 15.09 5.86
CA LEU A 132 -17.80 13.64 5.90
C LEU A 132 -19.17 13.32 6.52
N PRO A 133 -20.17 12.92 5.70
CA PRO A 133 -21.56 12.74 6.16
C PRO A 133 -21.72 11.55 7.13
N GLN A 134 -20.86 10.52 7.02
CA GLN A 134 -20.73 9.47 8.03
C GLN A 134 -19.25 9.11 8.23
N PRO A 135 -18.69 9.27 9.44
CA PRO A 135 -17.35 8.78 9.74
C PRO A 135 -17.30 7.25 9.66
N THR A 136 -16.28 6.72 8.99
CA THR A 136 -16.04 5.27 8.98
C THR A 136 -15.52 4.79 10.33
N ARG A 137 -15.72 3.50 10.67
CA ARG A 137 -15.21 2.91 11.93
C ARG A 137 -13.70 3.14 12.13
N GLU A 138 -12.93 2.99 11.05
CA GLU A 138 -11.49 3.24 11.06
C GLU A 138 -11.14 4.70 11.36
N GLN A 139 -11.93 5.66 10.89
CA GLN A 139 -11.74 7.09 11.19
C GLN A 139 -12.02 7.39 12.67
N LEU A 140 -13.08 6.79 13.24
CA LEU A 140 -13.38 6.91 14.67
C LEU A 140 -12.27 6.30 15.52
N GLU A 141 -11.73 5.14 15.14
CA GLU A 141 -10.58 4.55 15.82
C GLU A 141 -9.33 5.45 15.75
N LYS A 142 -9.06 6.09 14.61
CA LYS A 142 -7.96 7.05 14.46
C LYS A 142 -8.10 8.24 15.39
N LEU A 143 -9.33 8.77 15.54
CA LEU A 143 -9.63 9.85 16.48
C LEU A 143 -9.48 9.38 17.94
N GLY A 144 -9.94 8.17 18.26
CA GLY A 144 -9.81 7.58 19.60
C GLY A 144 -8.36 7.37 20.02
N ARG A 145 -7.46 7.05 19.08
CA ARG A 145 -6.02 6.90 19.33
C ARG A 145 -5.27 8.21 19.52
N ARG A 146 -5.92 9.38 19.40
CA ARG A 146 -5.26 10.70 19.54
C ARG A 146 -4.51 10.85 20.86
N LYS A 147 -5.16 10.56 21.99
CA LYS A 147 -4.56 10.71 23.33
C LYS A 147 -3.31 9.87 23.49
N ALA A 148 -3.35 8.61 23.05
CA ALA A 148 -2.19 7.72 23.09
C ALA A 148 -1.01 8.24 22.26
N LEU A 149 -1.26 8.89 21.12
CA LEU A 149 -0.21 9.51 20.30
C LEU A 149 0.39 10.76 20.98
N GLU A 150 -0.42 11.54 21.69
CA GLU A 150 0.04 12.70 22.48
C GLU A 150 0.90 12.25 23.68
N GLU A 151 0.49 11.19 24.37
CA GLU A 151 1.24 10.59 25.48
C GLU A 151 2.57 10.00 25.03
N GLU A 152 2.60 9.22 23.93
CA GLU A 152 3.86 8.69 23.35
C GLU A 152 4.80 9.84 22.95
N LEU A 153 4.26 10.92 22.37
CA LEU A 153 5.05 12.09 21.97
C LEU A 153 5.63 12.80 23.20
N ARG A 154 4.81 13.05 24.23
CA ARG A 154 5.25 13.70 25.47
C ARG A 154 6.33 12.89 26.17
N GLY A 155 6.20 11.56 26.23
CA GLY A 155 7.23 10.70 26.81
C GLY A 155 8.57 10.84 26.09
N LEU A 156 8.55 10.81 24.75
CA LEU A 156 9.76 10.99 23.95
C LEU A 156 10.40 12.38 24.04
N GLU A 157 9.60 13.42 24.33
CA GLU A 157 10.08 14.79 24.52
C GLU A 157 10.67 15.01 25.93
N LEU A 158 10.14 14.34 26.96
CA LEU A 158 10.69 14.37 28.33
C LEU A 158 11.98 13.56 28.47
N ASP A 159 12.15 12.52 27.65
CA ASP A 159 13.36 11.68 27.63
C ASP A 159 14.52 12.29 26.80
N SER A 160 14.39 13.53 26.31
CA SER A 160 15.44 14.31 25.60
C SER A 160 16.12 15.31 26.52
#